data_AF-A0A0K2REU4-F1
#
_entry.id   AF-A0A0K2REU4-F1
#
_cell.length_a   1.000
_cell.length_b   1.000
_cell.length_c   1.000
_cell.angle_alpha   90.00
_cell.angle_beta   90.00
_cell.angle_gamma   90.00
#
_symmetry.space_group_name_H-M   'P 1'
#
loop_
_entity.id
_entity.type
_entity.pdbx_description
1 polymer ?
#
loop_
_entity_poly.entity_id
_entity_poly.type
_entity_poly.pdbx_seq_one_letter_code
_entity_poly.pdbx_strand_id
1 'polypeptide(L)'
;MADGLASQSLEDSAVVLAVTATGREAEDLTEALAAYLPADSVAAFPSWETLPHERLSPRSDTVGRRLSVLRRLAHPESSTAGPLRVVVAPVRAVVQPVVAGLGELVPVTLRVGRKCPSATWYAALPTLPIPAWTW
;
A
#
# COMPACT_ATOMS: atom_id res chain seq x y z
N MET A 1 -28.50 6.14 11.03
CA MET A 1 -27.29 7.00 11.15
C MET A 1 -26.33 6.68 10.00
N ALA A 2 -26.75 6.89 8.75
CA ALA A 2 -25.95 6.56 7.56
C ALA A 2 -26.16 7.60 6.44
N ASP A 3 -26.30 8.87 6.81
CA ASP A 3 -26.36 9.99 5.87
C ASP A 3 -25.15 10.88 6.15
N GLY A 4 -24.18 10.93 5.24
CA GLY A 4 -23.04 11.82 5.43
C GLY A 4 -21.96 11.85 4.34
N LEU A 5 -21.90 10.88 3.43
CA LEU A 5 -20.83 10.84 2.41
C LEU A 5 -21.23 11.30 1.01
N ALA A 6 -22.50 11.66 0.79
CA ALA A 6 -23.01 11.89 -0.57
C ALA A 6 -22.98 13.36 -1.06
N SER A 7 -22.41 14.32 -0.33
CA SER A 7 -22.38 15.71 -0.79
C SER A 7 -21.13 16.49 -0.34
N GLN A 8 -19.98 16.13 -0.90
CA GLN A 8 -18.90 17.10 -1.10
C GLN A 8 -18.49 17.07 -2.57
N SER A 9 -18.55 18.24 -3.20
CA SER A 9 -18.00 18.49 -4.53
C SER A 9 -16.50 18.17 -4.46
N LEU A 10 -16.09 17.04 -5.05
CA LEU A 10 -14.70 16.62 -5.18
C LEU A 10 -14.00 17.52 -6.21
N GLU A 11 -13.78 18.78 -5.86
CA GLU A 11 -12.84 19.62 -6.57
C GLU A 11 -11.43 19.13 -6.16
N ASP A 12 -10.96 18.18 -6.97
CA ASP A 12 -9.68 17.47 -6.99
C ASP A 12 -9.47 16.28 -6.01
N SER A 13 -9.76 15.07 -6.51
CA SER A 13 -8.99 13.82 -6.28
C SER A 13 -8.61 13.40 -4.85
N ALA A 14 -9.38 13.72 -3.80
CA ALA A 14 -9.09 13.25 -2.44
C ALA A 14 -9.32 11.74 -2.26
N VAL A 15 -8.34 11.03 -1.68
CA VAL A 15 -8.45 9.60 -1.32
C VAL A 15 -9.09 9.46 0.06
N VAL A 16 -10.10 8.59 0.20
CA VAL A 16 -10.76 8.29 1.48
C VAL A 16 -10.01 7.18 2.21
N LEU A 17 -9.69 7.38 3.50
CA LEU A 17 -9.23 6.34 4.40
C LEU A 17 -10.41 5.80 5.23
N ALA A 18 -10.88 4.60 4.92
CA ALA A 18 -11.90 3.90 5.69
C ALA A 18 -11.23 3.05 6.78
N VAL A 19 -11.50 3.36 8.05
CA VAL A 19 -10.89 2.66 9.19
C VAL A 19 -11.87 1.68 9.81
N THR A 20 -11.45 0.42 9.96
CA THR A 20 -12.23 -0.65 10.62
C THR A 20 -11.60 -1.04 11.96
N ALA A 21 -12.33 -1.77 12.80
CA ALA A 21 -11.78 -2.25 14.08
C ALA A 21 -10.83 -3.43 13.86
N THR A 22 -11.15 -4.33 12.93
CA THR A 22 -10.36 -5.55 12.68
C THR A 22 -9.90 -5.71 11.23
N GLY A 23 -8.87 -6.54 11.02
CA GLY A 23 -8.38 -6.88 9.68
C GLY A 23 -9.43 -7.60 8.83
N ARG A 24 -10.22 -8.48 9.44
CA ARG A 24 -11.33 -9.17 8.76
C ARG A 24 -12.39 -8.18 8.26
N GLU A 25 -12.80 -7.23 9.10
CA GLU A 25 -13.72 -6.16 8.66
C GLU A 25 -13.13 -5.31 7.52
N ALA A 26 -11.81 -5.07 7.54
CA ALA A 26 -11.14 -4.34 6.47
C ALA A 26 -11.19 -5.12 5.15
N GLU A 27 -10.97 -6.42 5.18
CA GLU A 27 -11.08 -7.32 4.03
C GLU A 27 -12.52 -7.34 3.49
N ASP A 28 -13.49 -7.60 4.36
CA ASP A 28 -14.92 -7.64 4.02
C ASP A 28 -15.39 -6.31 3.40
N LEU A 29 -14.98 -5.16 3.97
CA LEU A 29 -15.32 -3.84 3.44
C LEU A 29 -14.62 -3.54 2.11
N THR A 30 -13.37 -3.99 1.94
CA THR A 30 -12.64 -3.84 0.67
C THR A 30 -13.36 -4.56 -0.47
N GLU A 31 -13.78 -5.81 -0.23
CA GLU A 31 -14.53 -6.62 -1.19
C GLU A 31 -15.89 -5.99 -1.51
N ALA A 32 -16.62 -5.56 -0.49
CA ALA A 32 -17.91 -4.90 -0.67
C ALA A 32 -17.81 -3.63 -1.52
N LEU A 33 -16.82 -2.77 -1.26
CA LEU A 33 -16.61 -1.53 -2.01
C LEU A 33 -16.15 -1.77 -3.45
N ALA A 34 -15.37 -2.83 -3.70
CA ALA A 34 -14.90 -3.19 -5.03
C ALA A 34 -16.06 -3.53 -5.99
N ALA A 35 -17.22 -3.94 -5.47
CA ALA A 35 -18.42 -4.20 -6.27
C ALA A 35 -19.10 -2.91 -6.80
N TYR A 36 -18.83 -1.75 -6.19
CA TYR A 36 -19.50 -0.47 -6.52
C TYR A 36 -18.57 0.57 -7.12
N LEU A 37 -17.26 0.41 -6.96
CA LEU A 37 -16.25 1.37 -7.43
C LEU A 37 -15.49 0.83 -8.64
N PRO A 38 -14.83 1.70 -9.43
CA PRO A 38 -13.99 1.25 -10.55
C PRO A 38 -12.98 0.19 -10.10
N ALA A 39 -12.67 -0.74 -11.00
CA ALA A 39 -11.67 -1.77 -10.77
C ALA A 39 -10.36 -1.16 -10.24
N ASP A 40 -9.76 -1.84 -9.27
CA ASP A 40 -8.52 -1.47 -8.60
C ASP A 40 -8.49 -0.09 -7.88
N SER A 41 -9.60 0.65 -7.83
CA SER A 41 -9.68 1.94 -7.14
C SER A 41 -9.82 1.84 -5.61
N VAL A 42 -9.97 0.61 -5.10
CA VAL A 42 -10.03 0.30 -3.66
C VAL A 42 -8.84 -0.59 -3.31
N ALA A 43 -8.16 -0.30 -2.19
CA ALA A 43 -7.08 -1.15 -1.71
C ALA A 43 -7.11 -1.35 -0.19
N ALA A 44 -6.81 -2.56 0.25
CA ALA A 44 -6.58 -2.87 1.66
C ALA A 44 -5.15 -2.49 2.08
N PHE A 45 -5.01 -1.81 3.22
CA PHE A 45 -3.73 -1.51 3.87
C PHE A 45 -3.59 -2.35 5.15
N PRO A 46 -2.92 -3.52 5.08
CA PRO A 46 -2.93 -4.50 6.18
C PRO A 46 -2.04 -4.06 7.35
N SER A 47 -2.34 -4.55 8.55
CA SER A 47 -1.44 -4.43 9.71
C SER A 47 -0.24 -5.36 9.57
N TRP A 48 0.87 -5.06 10.25
CA TRP A 48 1.95 -6.04 10.44
C TRP A 48 1.48 -7.24 11.24
N GLU A 49 1.79 -8.47 10.86
CA GLU A 49 1.44 -9.66 11.64
C GLU A 49 2.24 -9.75 12.94
N THR A 50 3.42 -9.14 12.97
CA THR A 50 4.31 -9.08 14.12
C THR A 50 3.98 -7.90 15.04
N LEU A 51 4.31 -8.03 16.31
CA LEU A 51 4.14 -6.97 17.30
C LEU A 51 5.29 -5.96 17.23
N PRO A 52 5.07 -4.71 17.70
CA PRO A 52 6.17 -3.80 17.94
C PRO A 52 7.26 -4.46 18.80
N HIS A 53 8.52 -4.30 18.41
CA HIS A 53 9.73 -4.87 19.06
C HIS A 53 9.88 -6.41 18.98
N GLU A 54 9.01 -7.10 18.26
CA GLU A 54 9.18 -8.53 18.01
C GLU A 54 10.40 -8.79 17.10
N ARG A 55 11.23 -9.77 17.44
CA ARG A 55 12.42 -10.16 16.66
C ARG A 55 12.06 -11.09 15.49
N LEU A 56 10.92 -10.83 14.85
CA LEU A 56 10.43 -11.55 13.70
C LEU A 56 10.14 -10.53 12.60
N SER A 57 10.62 -10.80 11.38
CA SER A 57 10.25 -9.98 10.23
C SER A 57 8.78 -10.24 9.87
N PRO A 58 8.00 -9.20 9.54
CA PRO A 58 6.68 -9.40 8.95
C PRO A 58 6.80 -10.16 7.64
N ARG A 59 5.70 -10.78 7.20
CA ARG A 59 5.75 -11.57 5.97
C ARG A 59 5.93 -10.66 4.76
N SER A 60 6.70 -11.14 3.78
CA SER A 60 7.05 -10.36 2.58
C SER A 60 5.84 -9.94 1.76
N ASP A 61 4.75 -10.71 1.78
CA ASP A 61 3.50 -10.37 1.09
C ASP A 61 2.78 -9.21 1.77
N THR A 62 2.73 -9.17 3.10
CA THR A 62 2.20 -8.02 3.87
C THR A 62 3.04 -6.78 3.64
N VAL A 63 4.38 -6.91 3.65
CA VAL A 63 5.30 -5.81 3.28
C VAL A 63 5.00 -5.30 1.86
N GLY A 64 4.90 -6.21 0.89
CA GLY A 64 4.65 -5.88 -0.51
C GLY A 64 3.32 -5.16 -0.74
N ARG A 65 2.24 -5.62 -0.09
CA ARG A 65 0.92 -4.96 -0.16
C ARG A 65 0.96 -3.55 0.42
N ARG A 66 1.58 -3.36 1.57
CA ARG A 66 1.74 -2.03 2.19
C ARG A 66 2.54 -1.09 1.29
N LEU A 67 3.67 -1.55 0.75
CA LEU A 67 4.50 -0.74 -0.17
C LEU A 67 3.75 -0.41 -1.47
N SER A 68 2.98 -1.36 -2.02
CA SER A 68 2.15 -1.12 -3.20
C SER A 68 1.15 0.02 -2.98
N VAL A 69 0.43 0.01 -1.84
CA VAL A 69 -0.51 1.10 -1.50
C VAL A 69 0.22 2.43 -1.33
N LEU A 70 1.32 2.47 -0.57
CA LEU A 70 2.08 3.70 -0.35
C LEU A 70 2.63 4.28 -1.67
N ARG A 71 3.13 3.42 -2.56
CA ARG A 71 3.61 3.81 -3.89
C ARG A 71 2.49 4.40 -4.75
N ARG A 72 1.30 3.79 -4.74
CA ARG A 72 0.14 4.28 -5.50
C ARG A 72 -0.38 5.62 -4.97
N LEU A 73 -0.27 5.85 -3.66
CA LEU A 73 -0.63 7.13 -3.06
C LEU A 73 0.39 8.23 -3.40
N ALA A 74 1.69 7.92 -3.38
CA ALA A 74 2.75 8.88 -3.69
C ALA A 74 2.87 9.19 -5.19
N HIS A 75 2.55 8.23 -6.06
CA HIS A 75 2.70 8.34 -7.52
C HIS A 75 1.47 7.80 -8.27
N PRO A 76 0.28 8.43 -8.11
CA PRO A 76 -0.96 7.94 -8.69
C PRO A 76 -0.90 7.81 -10.22
N GLU A 77 -0.17 8.69 -10.90
CA GLU A 77 0.06 8.70 -12.36
C GLU A 77 0.90 7.52 -12.86
N SER A 78 1.73 6.92 -11.99
CA SER A 78 2.60 5.80 -12.35
C SER A 78 1.91 4.43 -12.24
N SER A 79 0.71 4.39 -11.63
CA SER A 79 -0.03 3.15 -11.43
C SER A 79 -0.74 2.72 -12.71
N THR A 80 -0.46 1.50 -13.17
CA THR A 80 -1.21 0.88 -14.29
C THR A 80 -2.67 0.59 -13.96
N ALA A 81 -3.00 0.56 -12.66
CA ALA A 81 -4.33 0.30 -12.11
C ALA A 81 -5.15 1.59 -11.88
N GLY A 82 -4.62 2.75 -12.26
CA GLY A 82 -5.25 4.04 -12.00
C GLY A 82 -5.18 4.49 -10.52
N PRO A 83 -5.72 5.69 -10.23
CA PRO A 83 -5.63 6.29 -8.90
C PRO A 83 -6.52 5.56 -7.88
N LEU A 84 -6.04 5.51 -6.64
CA LEU A 84 -6.85 5.04 -5.51
C LEU A 84 -7.93 6.06 -5.19
N ARG A 85 -9.14 5.57 -4.87
CA ARG A 85 -10.25 6.37 -4.34
C ARG A 85 -10.49 6.05 -2.86
N VAL A 86 -10.33 4.79 -2.48
CA VAL A 86 -10.49 4.34 -1.09
C VAL A 86 -9.34 3.45 -0.67
N VAL A 87 -8.77 3.73 0.49
CA VAL A 87 -7.88 2.82 1.21
C VAL A 87 -8.62 2.35 2.46
N VAL A 88 -8.72 1.04 2.63
CA VAL A 88 -9.36 0.43 3.81
C VAL A 88 -8.27 -0.10 4.73
N ALA A 89 -8.30 0.25 6.01
CA ALA A 89 -7.28 -0.16 6.97
C ALA A 89 -7.89 -0.50 8.34
N PRO A 90 -7.47 -1.58 9.01
CA PRO A 90 -7.80 -1.75 10.42
C PRO A 90 -7.07 -0.71 11.26
N VAL A 91 -7.65 -0.33 12.40
CA VAL A 91 -7.06 0.66 13.32
C VAL A 91 -5.61 0.37 13.68
N ARG A 92 -5.23 -0.91 13.82
CA ARG A 92 -3.86 -1.34 14.10
C ARG A 92 -2.88 -0.96 12.99
N ALA A 93 -3.28 -0.99 11.72
CA ALA A 93 -2.43 -0.59 10.61
C ALA A 93 -2.19 0.92 10.57
N VAL A 94 -3.20 1.70 11.01
CA VAL A 94 -3.18 3.17 11.02
C VAL A 94 -2.26 3.70 12.12
N VAL A 95 -2.31 3.10 13.32
CA VAL A 95 -1.48 3.54 14.46
C VAL A 95 -0.05 3.03 14.40
N GLN A 96 0.23 2.04 13.55
CA GLN A 96 1.58 1.50 13.35
C GLN A 96 2.46 2.54 12.62
N PRO A 97 3.62 2.93 13.18
CA PRO A 97 4.52 3.88 12.54
C PRO A 97 4.97 3.42 11.14
N VAL A 98 5.05 4.38 10.22
CA VAL A 98 5.53 4.16 8.85
C VAL A 98 6.78 5.01 8.67
N VAL A 99 7.85 4.38 8.16
CA VAL A 99 9.08 5.10 7.82
C VAL A 99 8.78 6.05 6.64
N ALA A 100 9.20 7.31 6.77
CA ALA A 100 9.04 8.29 5.71
C ALA A 100 9.76 7.85 4.43
N GLY A 101 9.21 8.19 3.26
CA GLY A 101 9.82 7.90 1.97
C GLY A 101 9.63 6.47 1.44
N LEU A 102 8.93 5.58 2.16
CA LEU A 102 8.65 4.22 1.66
C LEU A 102 7.84 4.20 0.35
N GLY A 103 7.01 5.23 0.09
CA GLY A 103 6.30 5.39 -1.18
C GLY A 103 7.21 5.75 -2.36
N GLU A 104 8.37 6.34 -2.10
CA GLU A 104 9.33 6.77 -3.12
C GLU A 104 10.18 5.62 -3.66
N LEU A 105 10.12 4.44 -3.03
CA LEU A 105 10.86 3.26 -3.48
C LEU A 105 10.42 2.89 -4.91
N VAL A 106 11.38 2.95 -5.85
CA VAL A 106 11.14 2.64 -7.26
C VAL A 106 11.16 1.12 -7.46
N PRO A 107 10.07 0.50 -7.94
CA PRO A 107 10.03 -0.95 -8.15
C PRO A 107 10.87 -1.36 -9.37
N VAL A 108 11.48 -2.54 -9.28
CA VAL A 108 12.15 -3.17 -10.43
C VAL A 108 11.09 -3.74 -11.39
N THR A 109 10.98 -3.15 -12.58
CA THR A 109 10.02 -3.59 -13.61
C THR A 109 10.70 -4.50 -14.64
N LEU A 110 10.19 -5.73 -14.75
CA LEU A 110 10.62 -6.72 -15.73
C LEU A 110 9.59 -6.83 -16.87
N ARG A 111 10.07 -6.96 -18.10
CA ARG A 111 9.25 -7.16 -19.32
C ARG A 111 9.85 -8.27 -20.17
N VAL A 112 9.00 -9.15 -20.71
CA VAL A 112 9.44 -10.26 -21.58
C VAL A 112 10.22 -9.72 -22.76
N GLY A 113 11.35 -10.35 -23.08
CA GLY A 113 12.25 -9.94 -24.16
C GLY A 113 13.18 -8.77 -23.84
N ARG A 114 13.00 -8.07 -22.70
CA ARG A 114 13.93 -7.02 -22.27
C ARG A 114 15.23 -7.66 -21.79
N LYS A 115 16.32 -7.45 -22.54
CA LYS A 115 17.67 -7.83 -22.10
C LYS A 115 18.19 -6.80 -21.09
N CYS A 116 18.81 -7.29 -20.01
CA CYS A 116 19.48 -6.47 -19.01
C CYS A 116 20.83 -7.11 -18.71
N PRO A 117 21.95 -6.37 -18.76
CA PRO A 117 23.25 -6.90 -18.33
C PRO A 117 23.19 -7.36 -16.85
N SER A 118 23.89 -8.43 -16.50
CA SER A 118 23.91 -8.97 -15.13
C SER A 118 24.37 -7.94 -14.09
N ALA A 119 25.31 -7.07 -14.44
CA ALA A 119 25.75 -5.96 -13.57
C ALA A 119 24.63 -4.94 -13.31
N THR A 120 23.80 -4.66 -14.31
CA THR A 120 22.65 -3.76 -14.19
C THR A 120 21.54 -4.39 -13.36
N TRP A 121 21.40 -5.72 -13.35
CA TRP A 121 20.47 -6.43 -12.46
C TRP A 121 20.82 -6.21 -10.98
N TYR A 122 22.09 -6.40 -10.60
CA TYR A 122 22.53 -6.16 -9.21
C TYR A 122 22.45 -4.69 -8.82
N ALA A 123 22.74 -3.78 -9.75
CA ALA A 123 22.65 -2.34 -9.50
C ALA A 123 21.19 -1.81 -9.44
N ALA A 124 20.25 -2.50 -10.10
CA ALA A 124 18.83 -2.13 -10.09
C ALA A 124 18.07 -2.69 -8.88
N LEU A 125 18.62 -3.69 -8.18
CA LEU A 125 18.14 -3.99 -6.84
C LEU A 125 18.35 -2.74 -6.01
N PRO A 126 17.33 -2.21 -5.32
CA PRO A 126 17.56 -1.10 -4.43
C PRO A 126 18.64 -1.58 -3.47
N THR A 127 19.80 -0.91 -3.47
CA THR A 127 20.76 -0.99 -2.38
C THR A 127 20.07 -0.31 -1.22
N LEU A 128 19.03 -0.95 -0.69
CA LEU A 128 18.53 -0.63 0.61
C LEU A 128 19.78 -0.77 1.48
N PRO A 129 20.23 0.29 2.16
CA PRO A 129 20.96 0.03 3.37
C PRO A 129 19.94 -0.74 4.19
N ILE A 130 19.98 -2.07 4.15
CA ILE A 130 19.30 -2.88 5.14
C ILE A 130 20.03 -2.41 6.39
N PRO A 131 19.42 -1.53 7.22
CA PRO A 131 20.09 -1.20 8.45
C PRO A 131 20.22 -2.56 9.12
N ALA A 132 21.46 -3.00 9.35
CA ALA A 132 21.70 -4.09 10.27
C ALA A 132 20.88 -3.69 11.50
N TRP A 133 19.87 -4.47 11.84
CA TRP A 133 18.99 -4.21 12.97
C TRP A 133 19.87 -4.07 14.22
N THR A 134 20.33 -2.86 14.45
CA THR A 134 21.16 -2.41 15.53
C THR A 134 20.20 -1.59 16.36
N TRP A 135 19.92 -2.11 17.55
CA TRP A 135 19.15 -1.47 18.59
C TRP A 135 19.70 -0.08 18.89
#